data_AF-A0A845Y633-F1
#
_entry.id   AF-A0A845Y633-F1
#
_cell.length_a   1.000
_cell.length_b   1.000
_cell.length_c   1.000
_cell.angle_alpha   90.00
_cell.angle_beta   90.00
_cell.angle_gamma   90.00
#
_symmetry.space_group_name_H-M   'P 1'
#
loop_
_entity.id
_entity.type
_entity.pdbx_description
1 polymer ?
#
loop_
_entity_poly.entity_id
_entity_poly.type
_entity_poly.pdbx_seq_one_letter_code
_entity_poly.pdbx_strand_id
1 'polypeptide(L)' 'MSSCSAGIFRKVVFYLQPPTGTLSSEMSSQAVRAAELLEWAEHPDGCGIEQLYDAYLRATGKRKS' A
#
# COMPACT_ATOMS: atom_id res chain seq x y z
N MET A 1 -9.81 13.45 -6.27
CA MET A 1 -8.80 12.52 -5.71
C MET A 1 -8.20 11.73 -6.86
N SER A 2 -6.91 11.91 -7.14
CA SER A 2 -6.22 11.20 -8.22
C SER A 2 -6.22 9.70 -7.90
N SER A 3 -6.74 8.87 -8.79
CA SER A 3 -6.70 7.42 -8.67
C SER A 3 -5.24 6.96 -8.58
N CYS A 4 -4.90 6.21 -7.53
CA CYS A 4 -3.62 5.53 -7.45
C CYS A 4 -3.55 4.55 -8.63
N SER A 5 -2.59 4.71 -9.55
CA SER A 5 -2.50 3.79 -10.68
C SER A 5 -2.06 2.40 -10.21
N ALA A 6 -2.47 1.36 -10.93
CA ALA A 6 -2.11 -0.03 -10.61
C ALA A 6 -0.59 -0.23 -10.48
N GLY A 7 0.20 0.50 -11.28
CA GLY A 7 1.66 0.48 -11.19
C GLY A 7 2.21 1.06 -9.88
N ILE A 8 1.60 2.13 -9.36
CA ILE A 8 1.99 2.70 -8.07
C ILE A 8 1.60 1.76 -6.93
N PHE A 9 0.38 1.23 -6.95
CA PHE A 9 -0.07 0.28 -5.93
C PHE A 9 0.85 -0.95 -5.85
N ARG A 10 1.20 -1.56 -6.99
CA ARG A 10 2.11 -2.71 -7.02
C ARG A 10 3.48 -2.39 -6.43
N LYS A 11 4.01 -1.18 -6.69
CA LYS A 11 5.27 -0.73 -6.08
C LYS A 11 5.15 -0.53 -4.57
N VAL A 12 4.05 0.04 -4.09
CA VAL A 12 3.80 0.21 -2.65
C VAL A 12 3.78 -1.15 -1.96
N VAL A 13 3.02 -2.11 -2.47
CA VAL A 13 2.99 -3.49 -1.94
C VAL A 13 4.38 -4.12 -1.97
N PHE A 14 5.14 -3.93 -3.06
CA PHE A 14 6.52 -4.40 -3.15
C PHE A 14 7.45 -3.76 -2.12
N TYR A 15 7.28 -2.48 -1.77
CA TYR A 15 8.13 -1.83 -0.77
C TYR A 15 7.76 -2.23 0.66
N LEU A 16 6.49 -2.46 0.95
CA LEU A 16 6.01 -2.78 2.29
C LEU A 16 6.11 -4.28 2.63
N GLN A 17 6.10 -5.16 1.62
CA GLN A 17 6.12 -6.62 1.79
C GLN A 17 5.14 -7.10 2.88
N PRO A 18 3.82 -6.85 2.75
CA PRO A 18 2.86 -7.29 3.74
C PRO A 18 2.91 -8.81 3.93
N PRO A 19 2.68 -9.33 5.15
CA PRO A 19 2.62 -10.77 5.38
C PRO A 19 1.64 -11.49 4.45
N THR A 20 1.91 -12.76 4.15
CA THR A 20 1.00 -13.59 3.35
C THR A 20 -0.38 -13.63 4.00
N GLY A 21 -1.43 -13.39 3.20
CA GLY A 21 -2.81 -13.34 3.68
C GLY A 21 -3.29 -11.93 4.08
N THR A 22 -2.40 -10.93 4.13
CA THR A 22 -2.79 -9.54 4.42
C THR A 22 -3.64 -8.94 3.31
N LEU A 23 -3.29 -9.23 2.05
CA LEU A 23 -4.02 -8.75 0.88
C LEU A 23 -4.73 -9.90 0.21
N SER A 24 -5.95 -9.62 -0.27
CA SER A 24 -6.66 -10.45 -1.21
C SER A 24 -5.83 -10.74 -2.47
N SER A 25 -6.25 -11.79 -3.18
CA SER A 25 -5.60 -12.26 -4.41
C SER A 25 -5.45 -11.16 -5.47
N GLU A 26 -4.55 -11.36 -6.43
CA GLU A 26 -4.36 -10.42 -7.54
C GLU A 26 -5.59 -10.27 -8.44
N MET A 27 -6.57 -11.17 -8.35
CA MET A 27 -7.84 -11.07 -9.07
C MET A 27 -8.85 -10.11 -8.41
N SER A 28 -8.65 -9.77 -7.14
CA SER A 28 -9.48 -8.80 -6.44
C SER A 28 -9.22 -7.38 -6.95
N SER A 29 -10.23 -6.52 -6.88
CA SER A 29 -10.09 -5.14 -7.34
C SER A 29 -9.01 -4.41 -6.55
N GLN A 30 -8.32 -3.49 -7.22
CA GLN A 30 -7.29 -2.67 -6.56
C GLN A 30 -7.86 -1.86 -5.39
N ALA A 31 -9.12 -1.43 -5.47
CA ALA A 31 -9.77 -0.68 -4.39
C ALA A 31 -9.91 -1.53 -3.11
N VAL A 32 -10.33 -2.78 -3.24
CA VAL A 32 -10.40 -3.73 -2.11
C VAL A 32 -9.02 -3.93 -1.51
N ARG A 33 -8.02 -4.22 -2.34
CA ARG A 33 -6.65 -4.45 -1.86
C ARG A 33 -6.01 -3.20 -1.24
N ALA A 34 -6.40 -2.01 -1.69
CA ALA A 34 -5.94 -0.76 -1.08
C ALA A 34 -6.57 -0.52 0.29
N ALA A 35 -7.85 -0.89 0.47
CA ALA A 35 -8.51 -0.83 1.78
C ALA A 35 -7.85 -1.80 2.76
N GLU A 36 -7.62 -3.05 2.37
CA GLU A 36 -6.92 -4.05 3.20
C GLU A 36 -5.51 -3.60 3.61
N LEU A 37 -4.78 -2.95 2.68
CA LEU A 37 -3.45 -2.42 2.98
C LEU A 37 -3.51 -1.28 4.00
N LEU A 38 -4.54 -0.43 3.93
CA LEU A 38 -4.77 0.64 4.91
C LEU A 38 -5.13 0.05 6.27
N GLU A 39 -6.07 -0.89 6.33
CA GLU A 39 -6.46 -1.60 7.55
C GLU A 39 -5.24 -2.26 8.22
N TRP A 40 -4.40 -2.93 7.43
CA TRP A 40 -3.15 -3.50 7.94
C TRP A 40 -2.20 -2.43 8.47
N ALA A 41 -2.04 -1.30 7.77
CA ALA A 41 -1.17 -0.22 8.22
C ALA A 41 -1.67 0.48 9.49
N GLU A 42 -2.97 0.45 9.77
CA GLU A 42 -3.58 0.98 11.01
C GLU A 42 -3.51 -0.01 12.18
N HIS A 43 -3.35 -1.30 11.91
CA HIS A 43 -3.27 -2.34 12.94
C HIS A 43 -2.01 -2.15 13.82
N PRO A 44 -2.05 -2.47 15.14
CA PRO A 44 -0.88 -2.37 16.01
C PRO A 44 0.35 -3.15 15.54
N ASP A 45 0.13 -4.30 14.91
CA ASP A 45 1.18 -5.14 14.29
C ASP A 45 1.46 -4.80 12.81
N GLY A 46 0.88 -3.69 12.35
CA GLY A 46 1.04 -3.15 11.01
C GLY A 46 2.35 -2.43 10.78
N CYS A 47 2.57 -1.98 9.54
CA CYS A 47 3.70 -1.11 9.21
C CYS A 47 3.53 0.34 9.69
N GLY A 48 2.32 0.76 10.05
CA GLY A 48 2.01 2.15 10.38
C GLY A 48 1.70 3.00 9.14
N ILE A 49 0.80 3.98 9.31
CA ILE A 49 0.38 4.90 8.26
C ILE A 49 1.55 5.72 7.70
N GLU A 50 2.51 6.11 8.54
CA GLU A 50 3.69 6.87 8.10
C GLU A 50 4.54 6.07 7.11
N GLN A 51 4.78 4.79 7.38
CA GLN A 51 5.57 3.93 6.51
C GLN A 51 4.84 3.64 5.19
N LEU A 52 3.52 3.45 5.24
CA LEU A 52 2.68 3.34 4.05
C LEU A 52 2.76 4.60 3.18
N TYR A 53 2.72 5.78 3.80
CA TYR A 53 2.86 7.05 3.08
C TYR A 53 4.24 7.22 2.46
N ASP A 54 5.31 6.85 3.18
CA ASP A 54 6.68 6.89 2.66
C ASP A 54 6.87 5.92 1.47
N ALA A 55 6.26 4.74 1.54
CA ALA A 55 6.24 3.80 0.41
C ALA A 55 5.48 4.37 -0.80
N TYR A 56 4.37 5.08 -0.58
CA TYR A 56 3.63 5.78 -1.64
C TYR A 56 4.45 6.90 -2.29
N LEU A 57 5.12 7.74 -1.48
CA LEU A 57 6.02 8.78 -1.99
C LEU A 57 7.15 8.15 -2.83
N ARG A 58 7.77 7.09 -2.32
CA ARG A 58 8.81 6.35 -3.05
C ARG A 58 8.29 5.76 -4.36
N ALA A 59 7.09 5.19 -4.37
CA ALA A 59 6.48 4.61 -5.56
C ALA A 59 6.18 5.65 -6.64
N THR A 60 5.80 6.87 -6.23
CA THR A 60 5.53 8.01 -7.12
C THR A 60 6.80 8.77 -7.54
N GLY A 61 7.98 8.40 -7.04
CA GLY A 61 9.24 9.10 -7.30
C GLY A 61 9.35 10.45 -6.57
N LYS A 62 8.48 10.72 -5.61
CA LYS A 62 8.50 11.92 -4.78
C LYS A 62 9.38 11.67 -3.54
N ARG A 63 10.10 12.70 -3.10
CA ARG A 63 10.83 12.69 -1.82
C ARG A 63 10.00 13.42 -0.75
N LYS A 64 10.05 12.94 0.49
CA LYS A 64 9.52 13.66 1.66
C LYS A 64 10.31 14.97 1.75
N SER A 65 9.63 16.11 1.68
CA SER A 65 10.25 17.44 1.74
C SER A 65 10.41 17.91 3.17
#